data_AF-A0A226DHS9-F1
#
_entry.id   AF-A0A226DHS9-F1
#
_cell.length_a   1.000
_cell.length_b   1.000
_cell.length_c   1.000
_cell.angle_alpha   90.00
_cell.angle_beta   90.00
_cell.angle_gamma   90.00
#
_symmetry.space_group_name_H-M   'P 1'
#
loop_
_entity.id
_entity.type
_entity.pdbx_description
1 polymer ?
#
loop_
_entity_poly.entity_id
_entity_poly.type
_entity_poly.pdbx_seq_one_letter_code
_entity_poly.pdbx_strand_id
1 'polypeptide(L)'
;MISMKMANHYNPVQDMMAAAICQKLFESTPNLQEVEVQARFYLDFAPSKKLAKLNYMFVQVFDWDAEENPRFMEMDKMVKMLESCRESVTELSLSLVGDDVDDEEVFDDIPQTLFLPSFTSLTRLSIFSLKAYRWGDCLSETNLPNLTHVKLAGCMQQGFILSDIFAPLLQTHVGITSLDLEAVYDGDEDNVGIGTDIVRLFPSVKMLQLKLTVLEEVEDYEDVHLLKQTLRNFAPWKLTWAFVQVANMENMDEFEEFIDENDLRISLE
;
A
#
# COMPACT_ATOMS: atom_id res chain seq x y z
N MET A 1 15.03 -0.59 -18.49
CA MET A 1 13.82 -0.03 -17.88
C MET A 1 12.91 0.52 -18.98
N ILE A 2 11.62 0.25 -18.89
CA ILE A 2 10.58 0.90 -19.71
C ILE A 2 9.63 1.59 -18.73
N SER A 3 9.29 2.86 -18.99
CA SER A 3 8.28 3.61 -18.23
C SER A 3 7.20 4.09 -19.21
N MET A 4 5.94 3.84 -18.86
CA MET A 4 4.76 4.16 -19.67
C MET A 4 3.78 4.93 -18.80
N LYS A 5 3.34 6.09 -19.28
CA LYS A 5 2.37 6.92 -18.58
C LYS A 5 1.26 7.35 -19.52
N MET A 6 0.04 6.92 -19.22
CA MET A 6 -1.15 7.33 -19.94
C MET A 6 -1.70 8.66 -19.39
N ALA A 7 -2.39 9.41 -20.24
CA ALA A 7 -3.12 10.60 -19.81
C ALA A 7 -4.34 10.21 -18.97
N ASN A 8 -4.70 11.05 -17.99
CA ASN A 8 -5.86 10.85 -17.12
C ASN A 8 -7.18 11.28 -17.82
N HIS A 9 -7.45 10.75 -19.01
CA HIS A 9 -8.70 11.02 -19.73
C HIS A 9 -9.35 9.71 -20.16
N TYR A 10 -10.68 9.63 -20.06
CA TYR A 10 -11.41 8.43 -20.49
C TYR A 10 -11.58 8.42 -22.00
N ASN A 11 -10.88 7.49 -22.67
CA ASN A 11 -11.12 7.18 -24.07
C ASN A 11 -10.81 5.70 -24.34
N PRO A 12 -11.82 4.81 -24.39
CA PRO A 12 -11.60 3.37 -24.49
C PRO A 12 -10.89 2.95 -25.78
N VAL A 13 -11.06 3.71 -26.87
CA VAL A 13 -10.37 3.44 -28.14
C VAL A 13 -8.88 3.73 -28.02
N GLN A 14 -8.52 4.83 -27.36
CA GLN A 14 -7.12 5.16 -27.08
C GLN A 14 -6.49 4.15 -26.13
N ASP A 15 -7.20 3.71 -25.10
CA ASP A 15 -6.71 2.69 -24.15
C ASP A 15 -6.43 1.36 -24.86
N MET A 16 -7.33 0.89 -25.73
CA MET A 16 -7.10 -0.33 -26.51
C MET A 16 -5.88 -0.19 -27.45
N MET A 17 -5.75 0.95 -28.12
CA MET A 17 -4.61 1.20 -29.01
C MET A 17 -3.30 1.26 -28.23
N ALA A 18 -3.29 1.95 -27.09
CA ALA A 18 -2.15 2.05 -26.20
C ALA A 18 -1.77 0.68 -25.65
N ALA A 19 -2.72 -0.11 -25.17
CA ALA A 19 -2.50 -1.48 -24.70
C ALA A 19 -1.82 -2.33 -25.79
N ALA A 20 -2.32 -2.28 -27.02
CA ALA A 20 -1.74 -3.03 -28.14
C ALA A 20 -0.31 -2.58 -28.50
N ILE A 21 -0.03 -1.27 -28.45
CA ILE A 21 1.32 -0.73 -28.68
C ILE A 21 2.27 -1.18 -27.56
N CYS A 22 1.84 -1.06 -26.30
CA CYS A 22 2.61 -1.46 -25.14
C CYS A 22 2.91 -2.96 -25.16
N GLN A 23 1.91 -3.78 -25.47
CA GLN A 23 2.07 -5.23 -25.57
C GLN A 23 3.13 -5.62 -26.61
N LYS A 24 3.09 -5.02 -27.81
CA LYS A 24 4.11 -5.24 -28.84
C LYS A 24 5.50 -4.83 -28.40
N LEU A 25 5.61 -3.76 -27.59
CA LEU A 25 6.89 -3.32 -27.05
C LEU A 25 7.45 -4.36 -26.07
N PHE A 26 6.61 -4.92 -25.18
CA PHE A 26 7.02 -5.98 -24.26
C PHE A 26 7.43 -7.26 -24.98
N GLU A 27 6.67 -7.67 -25.99
CA GLU A 27 7.00 -8.81 -26.85
C GLU A 27 8.35 -8.61 -27.55
N SER A 28 8.69 -7.38 -27.92
CA SER A 28 9.97 -7.02 -28.56
C SER A 28 11.14 -6.89 -27.58
N THR A 29 10.89 -6.94 -26.27
CA THR A 29 11.90 -6.71 -25.22
C THR A 29 11.94 -7.83 -24.18
N PRO A 30 12.22 -9.09 -24.59
CA PRO A 30 12.13 -10.27 -23.68
C PRO A 30 13.13 -10.27 -22.51
N ASN A 31 14.15 -9.40 -22.55
CA ASN A 31 15.15 -9.25 -21.50
C ASN A 31 14.89 -8.05 -20.57
N LEU A 32 13.68 -7.49 -20.61
CA LEU A 32 13.30 -6.36 -19.77
C LEU A 32 13.35 -6.75 -18.29
N GLN A 33 14.01 -5.91 -17.48
CA GLN A 33 14.20 -6.14 -16.04
C GLN A 33 13.30 -5.29 -15.16
N GLU A 34 12.89 -4.13 -15.66
CA GLU A 34 12.17 -3.13 -14.87
C GLU A 34 11.11 -2.46 -15.73
N VAL A 35 9.91 -2.39 -15.18
CA VAL A 35 8.73 -1.82 -15.82
C VAL A 35 8.02 -0.89 -14.85
N GLU A 36 7.66 0.27 -15.36
CA GLU A 36 6.73 1.18 -14.72
C GLU A 36 5.58 1.46 -15.68
N VAL A 37 4.35 1.25 -15.22
CA VAL A 37 3.14 1.45 -16.02
C VAL A 37 2.13 2.24 -15.19
N GLN A 38 1.70 3.37 -15.73
CA GLN A 38 0.52 4.09 -15.29
C GLN A 38 -0.55 3.99 -16.37
N ALA A 39 -1.56 3.14 -16.17
CA ALA A 39 -2.54 2.78 -17.21
C ALA A 39 -3.89 2.29 -16.65
N ARG A 40 -4.88 2.17 -17.54
CA ARG A 40 -6.24 1.66 -17.26
C ARG A 40 -6.49 0.24 -17.81
N PHE A 41 -5.44 -0.38 -18.34
CA PHE A 41 -5.51 -1.65 -19.06
C PHE A 41 -4.45 -2.62 -18.56
N TYR A 42 -4.75 -3.90 -18.63
CA TYR A 42 -3.89 -4.98 -18.14
C TYR A 42 -3.01 -5.50 -19.27
N LEU A 43 -1.72 -5.69 -18.97
CA LEU A 43 -0.72 -6.16 -19.92
C LEU A 43 -0.41 -7.64 -19.68
N ASP A 44 0.17 -8.32 -20.67
CA ASP A 44 0.75 -9.65 -20.49
C ASP A 44 2.28 -9.54 -20.41
N PHE A 45 2.83 -9.78 -19.22
CA PHE A 45 4.27 -9.74 -18.96
C PHE A 45 4.96 -11.08 -19.18
N ALA A 46 4.25 -12.14 -19.58
CA ALA A 46 4.82 -13.45 -19.86
C ALA A 46 6.03 -13.45 -20.83
N PRO A 47 6.12 -12.56 -21.84
CA PRO A 47 7.29 -12.47 -22.71
C PRO A 47 8.59 -12.05 -22.01
N SER A 48 8.50 -11.33 -20.89
CA SER A 48 9.65 -10.74 -20.18
C SER A 48 10.08 -11.60 -18.99
N LYS A 49 10.73 -12.74 -19.25
CA LYS A 49 11.15 -13.70 -18.20
C LYS A 49 12.21 -13.18 -17.23
N LYS A 50 12.80 -12.02 -17.50
CA LYS A 50 13.81 -11.37 -16.64
C LYS A 50 13.25 -10.19 -15.85
N LEU A 51 11.94 -9.97 -15.87
CA LEU A 51 11.29 -8.86 -15.20
C LEU A 51 11.43 -9.04 -13.68
N ALA A 52 12.30 -8.24 -13.06
CA ALA A 52 12.58 -8.26 -11.63
C ALA A 52 11.77 -7.21 -10.87
N LYS A 53 11.50 -6.05 -11.48
CA LYS A 53 10.77 -4.94 -10.86
C LYS A 53 9.56 -4.53 -11.68
N LEU A 54 8.39 -4.52 -11.06
CA LEU A 54 7.15 -4.02 -11.63
C LEU A 54 6.55 -2.94 -10.74
N ASN A 55 6.45 -1.72 -11.26
CA ASN A 55 5.63 -0.65 -10.68
C ASN A 55 4.38 -0.46 -11.54
N TYR A 56 3.21 -0.74 -10.99
CA TYR A 56 1.95 -0.65 -11.70
C TYR A 56 0.98 0.27 -10.97
N MET A 57 0.63 1.37 -11.63
CA MET A 57 -0.27 2.41 -11.15
C MET A 57 -1.56 2.33 -11.99
N PHE A 58 -2.64 1.82 -11.42
CA PHE A 58 -3.92 1.78 -12.11
C PHE A 58 -4.55 3.18 -12.12
N VAL A 59 -4.95 3.66 -13.30
CA VAL A 59 -5.63 4.95 -13.42
C VAL A 59 -7.15 4.77 -13.39
N GLN A 60 -7.77 5.27 -12.33
CA GLN A 60 -9.22 5.39 -12.20
C GLN A 60 -9.64 6.80 -12.59
N VAL A 61 -10.72 6.92 -13.35
CA VAL A 61 -11.32 8.21 -13.72
C VAL A 61 -12.82 8.02 -13.58
N PHE A 62 -13.43 8.93 -12.86
CA PHE A 62 -14.88 9.02 -12.68
C PHE A 62 -15.39 10.05 -13.68
N ASP A 63 -16.17 9.60 -14.66
CA ASP A 63 -16.86 10.50 -15.57
C ASP A 63 -18.29 10.66 -15.06
N TRP A 64 -18.50 11.62 -14.17
CA TRP A 64 -19.80 11.89 -13.56
C TRP A 64 -20.86 12.36 -14.58
N ASP A 65 -20.41 12.87 -15.72
CA ASP A 65 -21.28 13.32 -16.81
C ASP A 65 -21.67 12.16 -17.76
N ALA A 66 -20.94 11.04 -17.72
CA ALA A 66 -21.28 9.85 -18.46
C ALA A 66 -22.37 9.03 -17.73
N GLU A 67 -23.42 8.63 -18.44
CA GLU A 67 -24.40 7.65 -17.95
C GLU A 67 -23.79 6.24 -17.71
N GLU A 68 -22.48 6.06 -17.92
CA GLU A 68 -21.79 4.79 -17.67
C GLU A 68 -21.35 4.69 -16.22
N ASN A 69 -21.62 3.52 -15.61
CA ASN A 69 -21.12 3.22 -14.26
C ASN A 69 -19.60 3.39 -14.19
N PRO A 70 -19.07 3.93 -13.07
CA PRO A 70 -17.64 4.10 -12.90
C PRO A 70 -16.92 2.75 -13.08
N ARG A 71 -15.86 2.76 -13.89
CA ARG A 71 -15.04 1.56 -14.11
C ARG A 71 -14.04 1.41 -12.99
N PHE A 72 -14.37 0.54 -12.06
CA PHE A 72 -13.44 0.03 -11.06
C PHE A 72 -12.38 -0.86 -11.71
N MET A 73 -11.22 -0.97 -11.04
CA MET A 73 -10.26 -2.02 -11.31
C MET A 73 -10.95 -3.40 -11.26
N GLU A 74 -10.66 -4.22 -12.27
CA GLU A 74 -11.14 -5.58 -12.38
C GLU A 74 -10.08 -6.51 -11.78
N MET A 75 -10.27 -6.91 -10.52
CA MET A 75 -9.28 -7.68 -9.76
C MET A 75 -8.90 -8.97 -10.45
N ASP A 76 -9.83 -9.69 -11.07
CA ASP A 76 -9.52 -10.92 -11.81
C ASP A 76 -8.53 -10.68 -12.96
N LYS A 77 -8.64 -9.53 -13.65
CA LYS A 77 -7.71 -9.16 -14.71
C LYS A 77 -6.36 -8.72 -14.14
N MET A 78 -6.35 -8.00 -13.02
CA MET A 78 -5.13 -7.63 -12.29
C MET A 78 -4.36 -8.89 -11.86
N VAL A 79 -5.04 -9.83 -11.21
CA VAL A 79 -4.46 -11.11 -10.77
C VAL A 79 -3.90 -11.88 -11.97
N LYS A 80 -4.66 -11.96 -13.07
CA LYS A 80 -4.21 -12.64 -14.29
C LYS A 80 -2.96 -11.99 -14.91
N MET A 81 -2.88 -10.65 -14.89
CA MET A 81 -1.68 -9.93 -15.33
C MET A 81 -0.49 -10.25 -14.42
N LEU A 82 -0.66 -10.20 -13.11
CA LEU A 82 0.39 -10.48 -12.14
C LEU A 82 0.89 -11.93 -12.23
N GLU A 83 -0.01 -12.88 -12.46
CA GLU A 83 0.30 -14.29 -12.66
C GLU A 83 1.32 -14.51 -13.80
N SER A 84 1.26 -13.68 -14.85
CA SER A 84 2.17 -13.79 -16.01
C SER A 84 3.65 -13.52 -15.68
N CYS A 85 3.94 -12.83 -14.57
CA CYS A 85 5.29 -12.44 -14.15
C CYS A 85 5.69 -12.94 -12.75
N ARG A 86 4.86 -13.79 -12.14
CA ARG A 86 5.03 -14.23 -10.74
C ARG A 86 6.35 -14.91 -10.40
N GLU A 87 6.96 -15.57 -11.40
CA GLU A 87 8.19 -16.34 -11.22
C GLU A 87 9.44 -15.45 -11.25
N SER A 88 9.39 -14.29 -11.92
CA SER A 88 10.56 -13.43 -12.15
C SER A 88 10.59 -12.21 -11.25
N VAL A 89 9.43 -11.67 -10.86
CA VAL A 89 9.34 -10.42 -10.12
C VAL A 89 9.82 -10.60 -8.68
N THR A 90 10.80 -9.78 -8.30
CA THR A 90 11.36 -9.70 -6.94
C THR A 90 10.89 -8.45 -6.21
N GLU A 91 10.48 -7.41 -6.94
CA GLU A 91 9.94 -6.15 -6.41
C GLU A 91 8.63 -5.79 -7.12
N LEU A 92 7.54 -5.67 -6.36
CA LEU A 92 6.22 -5.31 -6.86
C LEU A 92 5.71 -4.06 -6.15
N SER A 93 5.29 -3.07 -6.93
CA SER A 93 4.58 -1.88 -6.44
C SER A 93 3.24 -1.78 -7.14
N LEU A 94 2.16 -1.70 -6.37
CA LEU A 94 0.79 -1.53 -6.85
C LEU A 94 0.23 -0.23 -6.28
N SER A 95 -0.30 0.64 -7.13
CA SER A 95 -1.01 1.83 -6.69
C SER A 95 -2.26 2.08 -7.50
N LEU A 96 -3.18 2.84 -6.90
CA LEU A 96 -4.31 3.43 -7.60
C LEU A 96 -4.09 4.95 -7.71
N VAL A 97 -4.38 5.50 -8.87
CA VAL A 97 -4.34 6.95 -9.14
C VAL A 97 -5.69 7.31 -9.74
N GLY A 98 -6.40 8.26 -9.16
CA GLY A 98 -7.66 8.71 -9.75
C GLY A 98 -8.20 9.95 -9.07
N ASP A 99 -9.28 10.47 -9.64
CA ASP A 99 -10.02 11.56 -9.04
C ASP A 99 -10.62 11.10 -7.70
N ASP A 100 -10.46 11.93 -6.69
CA ASP A 100 -11.02 11.69 -5.37
C ASP A 100 -12.54 11.62 -5.48
N VAL A 101 -13.10 10.52 -5.01
CA VAL A 101 -14.54 10.43 -4.81
C VAL A 101 -14.76 10.74 -3.34
N ASP A 102 -15.21 11.97 -3.08
CA ASP A 102 -15.63 12.42 -1.74
C ASP A 102 -16.89 11.69 -1.25
N ASP A 103 -17.51 10.89 -2.12
CA ASP A 103 -18.77 10.20 -1.85
C ASP A 103 -18.51 8.76 -1.37
N GLU A 104 -18.43 8.59 -0.05
CA GLU A 104 -18.23 7.28 0.60
C GLU A 104 -19.28 6.24 0.18
N GLU A 105 -20.50 6.69 -0.19
CA GLU A 105 -21.61 5.82 -0.60
C GLU A 105 -21.32 5.04 -1.91
N VAL A 106 -20.36 5.46 -2.72
CA VAL A 106 -20.02 4.78 -3.99
C VAL A 106 -19.15 3.54 -3.77
N PHE A 107 -18.49 3.42 -2.61
CA PHE A 107 -17.54 2.34 -2.33
C PHE A 107 -18.13 1.14 -1.59
N ASP A 108 -19.29 1.30 -0.95
CA ASP A 108 -19.93 0.21 -0.18
C ASP A 108 -20.31 -1.00 -1.05
N ASP A 109 -20.53 -0.78 -2.34
CA ASP A 109 -20.90 -1.82 -3.31
C ASP A 109 -19.72 -2.44 -4.07
N ILE A 110 -18.46 -2.15 -3.73
CA ILE A 110 -17.29 -2.75 -4.40
C ILE A 110 -16.85 -4.02 -3.65
N PRO A 111 -17.23 -5.23 -4.11
CA PRO A 111 -17.02 -6.45 -3.35
C PRO A 111 -15.64 -7.07 -3.62
N GLN A 112 -14.68 -6.30 -4.14
CA GLN A 112 -13.45 -6.87 -4.68
C GLN A 112 -12.32 -6.82 -3.64
N THR A 113 -12.03 -8.00 -3.10
CA THR A 113 -10.85 -8.23 -2.26
C THR A 113 -9.62 -8.41 -3.14
N LEU A 114 -8.52 -7.72 -2.82
CA LEU A 114 -7.24 -7.92 -3.48
C LEU A 114 -6.60 -9.23 -2.98
N PHE A 115 -6.38 -10.17 -3.90
CA PHE A 115 -5.56 -11.36 -3.69
C PHE A 115 -4.33 -11.29 -4.59
N LEU A 116 -3.15 -11.54 -4.04
CA LEU A 116 -1.95 -11.69 -4.84
C LEU A 116 -1.79 -13.17 -5.24
N PRO A 117 -1.38 -13.47 -6.49
CA PRO A 117 -0.96 -14.82 -6.84
C PRO A 117 0.25 -15.23 -6.00
N SER A 118 0.59 -16.53 -6.03
CA SER A 118 1.79 -17.00 -5.34
C SER A 118 3.05 -16.49 -6.04
N PHE A 119 3.77 -15.58 -5.41
CA PHE A 119 5.07 -15.09 -5.84
C PHE A 119 6.16 -15.69 -4.96
N THR A 120 6.81 -16.73 -5.45
CA THR A 120 7.93 -17.35 -4.73
C THR A 120 9.21 -16.53 -4.83
N SER A 121 9.35 -15.64 -5.81
CA SER A 121 10.54 -14.79 -5.98
C SER A 121 10.41 -13.41 -5.34
N LEU A 122 9.20 -13.01 -4.92
CA LEU A 122 8.94 -11.66 -4.42
C LEU A 122 9.57 -11.45 -3.04
N THR A 123 10.37 -10.38 -2.93
CA THR A 123 11.07 -10.02 -1.68
C THR A 123 10.64 -8.65 -1.16
N ARG A 124 10.15 -7.77 -2.04
CA ARG A 124 9.69 -6.42 -1.73
C ARG A 124 8.31 -6.18 -2.32
N LEU A 125 7.36 -5.76 -1.48
CA LEU A 125 6.01 -5.39 -1.89
C LEU A 125 5.70 -3.97 -1.44
N SER A 126 5.09 -3.19 -2.32
CA SER A 126 4.57 -1.86 -1.99
C SER A 126 3.14 -1.74 -2.49
N ILE A 127 2.23 -1.31 -1.62
CA ILE A 127 0.81 -1.11 -1.94
C ILE A 127 0.42 0.30 -1.50
N PHE A 128 -0.14 1.08 -2.42
CA PHE A 128 -0.51 2.47 -2.21
C PHE A 128 -1.97 2.74 -2.61
N SER A 129 -2.69 3.52 -1.80
CA SER A 129 -3.99 4.11 -2.13
C SER A 129 -5.07 3.13 -2.59
N LEU A 130 -5.10 1.91 -2.04
CA LEU A 130 -6.07 0.87 -2.41
C LEU A 130 -7.31 0.80 -1.49
N LYS A 131 -7.72 1.87 -0.78
CA LYS A 131 -8.88 1.81 0.16
C LYS A 131 -10.17 1.33 -0.52
N ALA A 132 -10.36 1.65 -1.80
CA ALA A 132 -11.47 1.17 -2.62
C ALA A 132 -11.55 -0.37 -2.71
N TYR A 133 -10.49 -1.08 -2.29
CA TYR A 133 -10.37 -2.52 -2.34
C TYR A 133 -10.04 -3.06 -0.97
N ARG A 134 -10.84 -4.01 -0.50
CA ARG A 134 -10.53 -4.71 0.75
C ARG A 134 -9.23 -5.47 0.55
N TRP A 135 -8.23 -5.21 1.39
CA TRP A 135 -7.02 -6.01 1.37
C TRP A 135 -7.45 -7.40 1.81
N GLY A 136 -7.22 -8.44 1.02
CA GLY A 136 -7.42 -9.79 1.51
C GLY A 136 -6.30 -10.15 2.48
N ASP A 137 -6.10 -11.44 2.69
CA ASP A 137 -4.85 -11.96 3.24
C ASP A 137 -3.74 -11.92 2.16
N CYS A 138 -3.50 -10.74 1.59
CA CYS A 138 -2.57 -10.53 0.48
C CYS A 138 -1.11 -10.68 0.91
N LEU A 139 -0.84 -10.66 2.21
CA LEU A 139 0.47 -10.87 2.82
C LEU A 139 0.65 -12.28 3.38
N SER A 140 -0.16 -13.28 2.97
CA SER A 140 0.01 -14.65 3.45
C SER A 140 1.37 -15.23 3.08
N GLU A 141 2.06 -15.83 4.06
CA GLU A 141 3.36 -16.49 3.88
C GLU A 141 3.29 -17.67 2.90
N THR A 142 2.09 -18.26 2.73
CA THR A 142 1.86 -19.32 1.75
C THR A 142 2.04 -18.80 0.32
N ASN A 143 1.59 -17.58 0.05
CA ASN A 143 1.65 -16.97 -1.28
C ASN A 143 2.97 -16.24 -1.50
N LEU A 144 3.54 -15.62 -0.45
CA LEU A 144 4.70 -14.74 -0.54
C LEU A 144 5.86 -15.19 0.39
N PRO A 145 6.34 -16.45 0.30
CA PRO A 145 7.21 -17.05 1.31
C PRO A 145 8.57 -16.37 1.50
N ASN A 146 9.04 -15.62 0.49
CA ASN A 146 10.33 -14.93 0.51
C ASN A 146 10.19 -13.41 0.73
N LEU A 147 9.00 -12.93 1.08
CA LEU A 147 8.74 -11.52 1.31
C LEU A 147 9.45 -11.06 2.59
N THR A 148 10.31 -10.04 2.45
CA THR A 148 11.12 -9.51 3.56
C THR A 148 10.85 -8.05 3.86
N HIS A 149 10.34 -7.30 2.88
CA HIS A 149 10.06 -5.87 3.00
C HIS A 149 8.68 -5.56 2.45
N VAL A 150 7.90 -4.85 3.26
CA VAL A 150 6.53 -4.44 2.93
C VAL A 150 6.39 -2.94 3.16
N LYS A 151 5.80 -2.27 2.18
CA LYS A 151 5.39 -0.87 2.27
C LYS A 151 3.89 -0.76 2.04
N LEU A 152 3.17 -0.20 3.01
CA LEU A 152 1.72 -0.01 2.96
C LEU A 152 1.44 1.47 3.21
N ALA A 153 0.81 2.13 2.24
CA ALA A 153 0.48 3.54 2.35
C ALA A 153 -0.99 3.77 1.99
N GLY A 154 -1.71 4.37 2.91
CA GLY A 154 -3.07 4.83 2.70
C GLY A 154 -3.17 6.04 1.78
N CYS A 155 -4.36 6.29 1.25
CA CYS A 155 -4.66 7.59 0.67
C CYS A 155 -4.97 8.57 1.81
N MET A 156 -4.14 9.60 2.00
CA MET A 156 -4.28 10.59 3.06
C MET A 156 -5.65 11.27 3.06
N GLN A 157 -6.18 11.53 1.86
CA GLN A 157 -7.47 12.20 1.67
C GLN A 157 -8.65 11.33 2.11
N GLN A 158 -8.44 10.02 2.26
CA GLN A 158 -9.50 9.05 2.60
C GLN A 158 -9.41 8.56 4.05
N GLY A 159 -8.59 9.17 4.91
CA GLY A 159 -8.58 8.85 6.34
C GLY A 159 -8.16 7.42 6.67
N PHE A 160 -7.23 6.83 5.91
CA PHE A 160 -6.90 5.40 6.05
C PHE A 160 -6.06 5.14 7.30
N ILE A 161 -6.69 4.57 8.34
CA ILE A 161 -6.06 4.30 9.64
C ILE A 161 -5.34 2.95 9.68
N LEU A 162 -4.48 2.74 10.68
CA LEU A 162 -3.74 1.48 10.84
C LEU A 162 -4.67 0.26 11.01
N SER A 163 -5.78 0.41 11.75
CA SER A 163 -6.72 -0.69 11.94
C SER A 163 -7.35 -1.14 10.62
N ASP A 164 -7.70 -0.23 9.72
CA ASP A 164 -8.21 -0.55 8.38
C ASP A 164 -7.20 -1.37 7.55
N ILE A 165 -5.92 -1.00 7.62
CA ILE A 165 -4.83 -1.70 6.91
C ILE A 165 -4.74 -3.17 7.36
N PHE A 166 -4.80 -3.40 8.67
CA PHE A 166 -4.43 -4.68 9.27
C PHE A 166 -5.64 -5.55 9.63
N ALA A 167 -6.86 -5.01 9.69
CA ALA A 167 -8.08 -5.77 9.99
C ALA A 167 -8.27 -7.04 9.14
N PRO A 168 -7.93 -7.05 7.83
CA PRO A 168 -8.09 -8.25 7.02
C PRO A 168 -6.96 -9.28 7.17
N LEU A 169 -5.85 -8.91 7.79
CA LEU A 169 -4.68 -9.78 7.93
C LEU A 169 -4.83 -10.67 9.15
N LEU A 170 -5.01 -11.96 8.91
CA LEU A 170 -5.27 -12.95 9.96
C LEU A 170 -4.06 -13.83 10.27
N GLN A 171 -3.10 -13.90 9.34
CA GLN A 171 -1.96 -14.81 9.44
C GLN A 171 -0.69 -14.06 9.80
N THR A 172 0.04 -14.61 10.77
CA THR A 172 1.40 -14.18 11.06
C THR A 172 2.31 -14.49 9.88
N HIS A 173 3.16 -13.53 9.50
CA HIS A 173 4.16 -13.68 8.46
C HIS A 173 5.56 -13.45 9.05
N VAL A 174 6.29 -14.53 9.32
CA VAL A 174 7.57 -14.47 10.06
C VAL A 174 8.75 -14.02 9.19
N GLY A 175 8.61 -14.00 7.86
CA GLY A 175 9.66 -13.59 6.94
C GLY A 175 9.86 -12.08 6.81
N ILE A 176 8.87 -11.26 7.18
CA ILE A 176 8.94 -9.80 7.03
C ILE A 176 9.83 -9.23 8.12
N THR A 177 10.89 -8.54 7.69
CA THR A 177 11.90 -7.95 8.56
C THR A 177 11.95 -6.42 8.47
N SER A 178 11.30 -5.85 7.45
CA SER A 178 11.21 -4.40 7.25
C SER A 178 9.79 -4.01 6.88
N LEU A 179 9.25 -3.01 7.57
CA LEU A 179 7.90 -2.52 7.41
C LEU A 179 7.93 -0.99 7.27
N ASP A 180 7.28 -0.47 6.23
CA ASP A 180 7.13 0.96 5.97
C ASP A 180 5.63 1.28 5.89
N LEU A 181 5.13 2.08 6.82
CA LEU A 181 3.70 2.35 7.02
C LEU A 181 3.43 3.83 6.89
N GLU A 182 2.39 4.16 6.14
CA GLU A 182 1.84 5.51 6.05
C GLU A 182 0.32 5.44 6.25
N ALA A 183 -0.15 6.06 7.32
CA ALA A 183 -1.54 5.99 7.75
C ALA A 183 -1.98 7.29 8.43
N VAL A 184 -3.28 7.41 8.61
CA VAL A 184 -3.91 8.41 9.47
C VAL A 184 -3.95 7.91 10.91
N TYR A 185 -3.83 8.83 11.85
CA TYR A 185 -4.15 8.63 13.26
C TYR A 185 -5.47 9.34 13.59
N ASP A 186 -6.41 8.60 14.16
CA ASP A 186 -7.80 9.03 14.44
C ASP A 186 -8.08 9.32 15.92
N GLY A 187 -7.11 9.08 16.82
CA GLY A 187 -7.31 9.33 18.25
C GLY A 187 -8.21 8.31 18.98
N ASP A 188 -8.69 7.27 18.29
CA ASP A 188 -9.66 6.35 18.90
C ASP A 188 -9.00 5.43 19.95
N GLU A 189 -9.55 5.42 21.17
CA GLU A 189 -9.10 4.56 22.27
C GLU A 189 -9.20 3.08 21.90
N ASP A 190 -10.21 2.70 21.11
CA ASP A 190 -10.41 1.31 20.66
C ASP A 190 -9.26 0.85 19.74
N ASN A 191 -8.57 1.79 19.07
CA ASN A 191 -7.48 1.51 18.15
C ASN A 191 -6.09 1.50 18.81
N VAL A 192 -5.96 1.83 20.10
CA VAL A 192 -4.65 1.86 20.80
C VAL A 192 -3.92 0.52 20.71
N GLY A 193 -4.67 -0.59 20.74
CA GLY A 193 -4.15 -1.95 20.68
C GLY A 193 -3.49 -2.33 19.35
N ILE A 194 -3.68 -1.54 18.28
CA ILE A 194 -3.30 -1.92 16.91
C ILE A 194 -1.80 -2.24 16.77
N GLY A 195 -0.93 -1.54 17.50
CA GLY A 195 0.51 -1.84 17.51
C GLY A 195 0.81 -3.27 17.95
N THR A 196 0.06 -3.80 18.92
CA THR A 196 0.22 -5.18 19.41
C THR A 196 -0.18 -6.19 18.34
N ASP A 197 -1.27 -5.91 17.61
CA ASP A 197 -1.73 -6.75 16.52
C ASP A 197 -0.72 -6.77 15.36
N ILE A 198 -0.18 -5.60 14.99
CA ILE A 198 0.88 -5.51 13.97
C ILE A 198 2.13 -6.29 14.38
N VAL A 199 2.56 -6.17 15.64
CA VAL A 199 3.69 -6.94 16.19
C VAL A 199 3.45 -8.44 16.12
N ARG A 200 2.23 -8.90 16.43
CA ARG A 200 1.83 -10.31 16.33
C ARG A 200 1.82 -10.80 14.88
N LEU A 201 1.41 -9.95 13.93
CA LEU A 201 1.40 -10.26 12.52
C LEU A 201 2.83 -10.37 11.95
N PHE A 202 3.76 -9.53 12.39
CA PHE A 202 5.14 -9.49 11.85
C PHE A 202 6.19 -9.55 12.96
N PRO A 203 6.36 -10.69 13.64
CA PRO A 203 7.22 -10.78 14.83
C PRO A 203 8.72 -10.60 14.54
N SER A 204 9.13 -10.67 13.27
CA SER A 204 10.53 -10.59 12.84
C SER A 204 10.98 -9.20 12.39
N VAL A 205 10.12 -8.18 12.46
CA VAL A 205 10.45 -6.82 12.03
C VAL A 205 11.61 -6.26 12.85
N LYS A 206 12.60 -5.71 12.15
CA LYS A 206 13.81 -5.07 12.69
C LYS A 206 14.00 -3.64 12.19
N MET A 207 13.30 -3.28 11.12
CA MET A 207 13.33 -1.95 10.50
C MET A 207 11.90 -1.46 10.36
N LEU A 208 11.54 -0.41 11.08
CA LEU A 208 10.22 0.21 11.03
C LEU A 208 10.34 1.64 10.52
N GLN A 209 9.61 1.97 9.47
CA GLN A 209 9.30 3.35 9.11
C GLN A 209 7.79 3.54 9.30
N LEU A 210 7.41 4.52 10.09
CA LEU A 210 6.02 4.80 10.43
C LEU A 210 5.76 6.29 10.23
N LYS A 211 4.87 6.62 9.30
CA LYS A 211 4.39 7.98 9.07
C LYS A 211 2.90 8.04 9.42
N LEU A 212 2.58 8.86 10.41
CA LEU A 212 1.23 9.11 10.87
C LEU A 212 0.84 10.55 10.57
N THR A 213 -0.33 10.74 10.00
CA THR A 213 -0.93 12.07 9.83
C THR A 213 -2.12 12.18 10.77
N VAL A 214 -2.15 13.20 11.61
CA VAL A 214 -3.33 13.46 12.45
C VAL A 214 -4.34 14.30 11.67
N LEU A 215 -5.61 13.88 11.62
CA LEU A 215 -6.65 14.53 10.79
C LEU A 215 -7.29 15.75 11.48
N GLU A 216 -7.47 15.69 12.79
CA GLU A 216 -8.03 16.78 13.58
C GLU A 216 -6.90 17.46 14.36
N GLU A 217 -7.05 18.75 14.67
CA GLU A 217 -6.12 19.41 15.60
C GLU A 217 -6.17 18.60 16.90
N VAL A 218 -5.05 17.97 17.27
CA VAL A 218 -4.90 17.31 18.57
C VAL A 218 -4.93 18.39 19.64
N GLU A 219 -6.13 18.78 20.03
CA GLU A 219 -6.35 19.86 20.99
C GLU A 219 -6.17 19.35 22.43
N ASP A 220 -6.35 18.05 22.69
CA ASP A 220 -6.35 17.49 24.05
C ASP A 220 -5.10 16.62 24.36
N TYR A 221 -4.67 16.68 25.63
CA TYR A 221 -3.61 15.85 26.20
C TYR A 221 -3.91 14.36 26.10
N GLU A 222 -5.19 13.98 26.05
CA GLU A 222 -5.63 12.59 25.95
C GLU A 222 -5.19 11.95 24.63
N ASP A 223 -5.30 12.62 23.49
CA ASP A 223 -4.90 12.07 22.18
C ASP A 223 -3.39 11.84 22.09
N VAL A 224 -2.61 12.78 22.63
CA VAL A 224 -1.14 12.62 22.73
C VAL A 224 -0.81 11.41 23.61
N HIS A 225 -1.57 11.21 24.69
CA HIS A 225 -1.41 10.05 25.55
C HIS A 225 -1.74 8.74 24.82
N LEU A 226 -2.86 8.69 24.08
CA LEU A 226 -3.28 7.52 23.30
C LEU A 226 -2.30 7.21 22.17
N LEU A 227 -1.74 8.21 21.49
CA LEU A 227 -0.70 8.00 20.48
C LEU A 227 0.56 7.40 21.13
N LYS A 228 1.01 7.96 22.26
CA LYS A 228 2.15 7.41 23.01
C LYS A 228 1.89 5.96 23.42
N GLN A 229 0.69 5.63 23.88
CA GLN A 229 0.32 4.25 24.20
C GLN A 229 0.36 3.33 22.97
N THR A 230 -0.20 3.80 21.84
CA THR A 230 -0.15 3.07 20.56
C THR A 230 1.30 2.79 20.15
N LEU A 231 2.18 3.78 20.23
CA LEU A 231 3.60 3.63 19.88
C LEU A 231 4.34 2.68 20.85
N ARG A 232 4.01 2.69 22.15
CA ARG A 232 4.56 1.73 23.13
C ARG A 232 4.24 0.28 22.77
N ASN A 233 3.15 0.02 22.06
CA ASN A 233 2.78 -1.34 21.68
C ASN A 233 3.74 -1.96 20.65
N PHE A 234 4.62 -1.17 20.01
CA PHE A 234 5.71 -1.68 19.18
C PHE A 234 6.97 -2.08 19.98
N ALA A 235 7.04 -1.77 21.29
CA ALA A 235 8.19 -2.09 22.15
C ALA A 235 8.64 -3.57 22.17
N PRO A 236 7.77 -4.59 21.97
CA PRO A 236 8.22 -5.97 21.89
C PRO A 236 9.14 -6.26 20.69
N TRP A 237 9.08 -5.45 19.62
CA TRP A 237 10.04 -5.56 18.53
C TRP A 237 11.42 -5.10 18.99
N LYS A 238 12.43 -5.93 18.72
CA LYS A 238 13.84 -5.59 18.92
C LYS A 238 14.35 -4.86 17.69
N LEU A 239 13.83 -3.65 17.46
CA LEU A 239 14.16 -2.84 16.29
C LEU A 239 15.65 -2.49 16.30
N THR A 240 16.28 -2.64 15.13
CA THR A 240 17.64 -2.17 14.86
C THR A 240 17.64 -0.77 14.25
N TRP A 241 16.52 -0.39 13.65
CA TRP A 241 16.28 0.92 13.08
C TRP A 241 14.78 1.22 13.16
N ALA A 242 14.46 2.45 13.53
CA ALA A 242 13.11 2.96 13.57
C ALA A 242 13.12 4.42 13.12
N PHE A 243 12.15 4.80 12.31
CA PHE A 243 11.83 6.17 11.97
C PHE A 243 10.34 6.36 12.18
N VAL A 244 9.97 7.31 13.03
CA VAL A 244 8.58 7.69 13.23
C VAL A 244 8.43 9.15 12.82
N GLN A 245 7.43 9.44 12.02
CA GLN A 245 7.04 10.79 11.64
C GLN A 245 5.57 10.97 11.99
N VAL A 246 5.26 12.07 12.69
CA VAL A 246 3.89 12.46 13.01
C VAL A 246 3.70 13.87 12.46
N ALA A 247 2.74 14.03 11.55
CA ALA A 247 2.40 15.31 10.93
C ALA A 247 1.12 15.90 11.55
N ASN A 248 0.98 17.23 11.52
CA ASN A 248 -0.17 18.00 12.04
C ASN A 248 -0.34 17.95 13.58
N MET A 249 0.74 18.04 14.36
CA MET A 249 0.66 18.18 15.83
C MET A 249 1.07 19.58 16.29
N GLU A 250 0.19 20.30 16.99
CA GLU A 250 0.48 21.65 17.51
C GLU A 250 1.11 21.64 18.93
N ASN A 251 0.76 20.69 19.79
CA ASN A 251 1.31 20.55 21.15
C ASN A 251 2.59 19.70 21.19
N MET A 252 3.71 20.32 20.79
CA MET A 252 4.98 19.63 20.51
C MET A 252 5.88 19.39 21.75
N ASP A 253 5.84 20.27 22.75
CA ASP A 253 6.83 20.25 23.86
C ASP A 253 6.77 18.97 24.72
N GLU A 254 5.61 18.33 24.83
CA GLU A 254 5.45 17.10 25.63
C GLU A 254 5.72 15.82 24.84
N PHE A 255 5.67 15.85 23.52
CA PHE A 255 5.95 14.66 22.70
C PHE A 255 7.46 14.38 22.65
N GLU A 256 8.30 15.42 22.67
CA GLU A 256 9.76 15.31 22.67
C GLU A 256 10.32 14.60 23.92
N GLU A 257 9.77 14.87 25.12
CA GLU A 257 10.28 14.31 26.40
C GLU A 257 10.12 12.78 26.49
N PHE A 258 9.14 12.21 25.79
CA PHE A 258 8.88 10.76 25.77
C PHE A 258 9.87 9.97 24.90
N ILE A 259 10.54 10.65 23.95
CA ILE A 259 11.30 10.00 22.87
C ILE A 259 12.71 9.63 23.35
N ASP A 260 13.30 10.45 24.21
CA ASP A 260 14.62 10.22 24.80
C ASP A 260 14.68 8.94 25.64
N GLU A 261 13.55 8.41 26.12
CA GLU A 261 13.50 7.17 26.91
C GLU A 261 13.54 5.88 26.05
N ASN A 262 13.22 5.94 24.75
CA ASN A 262 12.99 4.74 23.92
C ASN A 262 13.97 4.55 22.74
N ASP A 263 14.97 5.42 22.57
CA ASP A 263 16.01 5.32 21.51
C ASP A 263 15.42 5.30 20.07
N LEU A 264 14.22 5.88 19.88
CA LEU A 264 13.55 6.03 18.60
C LEU A 264 13.99 7.34 17.94
N ARG A 265 14.44 7.29 16.68
CA ARG A 265 14.68 8.51 15.89
C ARG A 265 13.35 8.97 15.29
N ILE A 266 12.71 9.92 15.95
CA ILE A 266 11.49 10.56 15.43
C ILE A 266 11.89 11.85 14.71
N SER A 267 11.34 12.06 13.52
CA SER A 267 11.44 13.35 12.81
C SER A 267 10.05 13.94 12.74
N LEU A 268 9.87 15.15 13.28
CA LEU A 268 8.62 15.89 13.26
C LEU A 268 8.69 16.91 12.10
N GLU A 269 7.67 16.96 11.25
CA GLU A 269 7.53 17.91 10.13
C GLU A 269 6.14 18.56 10.11
#